data_AF-A0A952PS59-F1
#
_entry.id   AF-A0A952PS59-F1
#
_cell.length_a   1.000
_cell.length_b   1.000
_cell.length_c   1.000
_cell.angle_alpha   90.00
_cell.angle_beta   90.00
_cell.angle_gamma   90.00
#
_symmetry.space_group_name_H-M   'P 1'
#
loop_
_entity.id
_entity.type
_entity.pdbx_description
1 polymer ?
#
loop_
_entity_poly.entity_id
_entity_poly.type
_entity_poly.pdbx_seq_one_letter_code
_entity_poly.pdbx_strand_id
1 'polypeptide(L)'
;MKLAGKLKIQDPLDVGACHGMGGAWGAVATGIFASKSVNPAGVDVAIHGNWSLLYAQLVTVAAVGAFTFVSTYVIAKVVDKIFHFTVTEEEQQIGLDAFHYGSEGTQEPAVPVLASH
;
A
#
# COMPACT_ATOMS: atom_id res chain seq x y z
N MET A 1 -0.60 2.39 13.08
CA MET A 1 0.30 2.44 11.91
C MET A 1 1.55 3.31 12.17
N LYS A 2 2.45 2.90 13.09
CA LYS A 2 3.55 3.77 13.57
C LYS A 2 4.66 4.04 12.54
N LEU A 3 4.79 3.23 11.48
CA LEU A 3 5.84 3.37 10.47
C LEU A 3 5.48 4.36 9.36
N ALA A 4 4.26 4.31 8.82
CA ALA A 4 3.77 5.28 7.84
C ALA A 4 3.78 6.72 8.38
N GLY A 5 3.35 6.92 9.63
CA GLY A 5 3.42 8.23 10.30
C GLY A 5 4.84 8.75 10.50
N LYS A 6 5.82 7.86 10.74
CA LYS A 6 7.25 8.24 10.82
C LYS A 6 7.84 8.61 9.46
N LEU A 7 7.40 7.93 8.40
CA LEU A 7 7.84 8.19 7.02
C LEU A 7 7.03 9.30 6.34
N LYS A 8 6.06 9.91 7.04
CA LYS A 8 5.14 10.93 6.50
C LYS A 8 4.46 10.49 5.21
N ILE A 9 4.16 9.19 5.09
CA ILE A 9 3.41 8.64 3.96
C ILE A 9 1.93 8.86 4.26
N GLN A 10 1.26 9.64 3.41
CA GLN A 10 -0.18 9.84 3.47
C GLN A 10 -0.86 8.82 2.56
N ASP A 11 -1.38 7.75 3.14
CA ASP A 11 -2.19 6.73 2.47
C ASP A 11 -3.59 6.74 3.14
N PRO A 12 -4.54 7.54 2.64
CA PRO A 12 -5.78 7.84 3.36
C PRO A 12 -6.69 6.64 3.58
N LEU A 13 -6.51 5.58 2.79
CA LEU A 13 -7.31 4.36 2.83
C LEU A 13 -6.51 3.14 3.30
N ASP A 14 -5.27 3.35 3.78
CA ASP A 14 -4.34 2.30 4.17
C ASP A 14 -4.17 1.18 3.11
N VAL A 15 -4.31 1.50 1.81
CA VAL A 15 -4.32 0.50 0.73
C VAL A 15 -2.96 -0.19 0.62
N GLY A 16 -1.87 0.56 0.76
CA GLY A 16 -0.53 0.01 0.72
C GLY A 16 -0.26 -0.92 1.89
N ALA A 17 -0.78 -0.59 3.08
CA ALA A 17 -0.65 -1.43 4.26
C ALA A 17 -1.51 -2.69 4.18
N CYS A 18 -2.80 -2.57 3.83
CA CYS A 18 -3.73 -3.69 3.80
C CYS A 18 -3.46 -4.62 2.61
N HIS A 19 -3.38 -4.07 1.40
CA HIS A 19 -3.25 -4.88 0.19
C HIS A 19 -1.80 -5.16 -0.18
N GLY A 20 -0.93 -4.15 -0.08
CA GLY A 20 0.50 -4.32 -0.39
C GLY A 20 1.19 -5.27 0.58
N MET A 21 1.20 -4.92 1.88
CA MET A 21 1.84 -5.77 2.89
C MET A 21 1.07 -7.07 3.14
N GLY A 22 -0.27 -7.04 3.12
CA GLY A 22 -1.09 -8.25 3.23
C GLY A 22 -0.82 -9.23 2.09
N GLY A 23 -0.73 -8.75 0.85
CA GLY A 23 -0.38 -9.57 -0.31
C GLY A 23 1.04 -10.12 -0.24
N ALA A 24 2.02 -9.29 0.15
CA ALA A 24 3.40 -9.73 0.33
C ALA A 24 3.52 -10.84 1.39
N TRP A 25 2.87 -10.66 2.54
CA TRP A 25 2.82 -11.69 3.57
C TRP A 25 2.14 -12.96 3.09
N GLY A 26 1.00 -12.86 2.39
CA GLY A 26 0.30 -14.02 1.83
C GLY A 26 1.17 -14.82 0.85
N ALA A 27 1.93 -14.13 -0.01
CA ALA A 27 2.86 -14.78 -0.94
C ALA A 27 3.99 -15.54 -0.20
N VAL A 28 4.58 -14.93 0.82
CA VAL A 28 5.61 -15.56 1.67
C VAL A 28 5.02 -16.75 2.42
N ALA A 29 3.86 -16.60 3.07
CA ALA A 29 3.18 -17.67 3.78
C ALA A 29 2.86 -18.86 2.86
N THR A 30 2.46 -18.59 1.61
CA THR A 30 2.27 -19.65 0.59
C THR A 30 3.54 -20.44 0.35
N GLY A 31 4.69 -19.75 0.25
CA GLY A 31 6.00 -20.40 0.12
C GLY A 31 6.43 -21.21 1.36
N ILE A 32 5.84 -20.96 2.52
CA ILE A 32 6.13 -21.67 3.78
C ILE A 32 5.19 -22.85 4.01
N PHE A 33 3.91 -22.72 3.66
CA PHE A 33 2.85 -23.64 4.09
C PHE A 33 2.14 -24.43 2.98
N ALA A 34 2.41 -24.15 1.69
CA ALA A 34 1.76 -24.89 0.61
C ALA A 34 2.03 -26.41 0.68
N SER A 35 1.01 -27.20 0.38
CA SER A 35 1.09 -28.66 0.37
C SER A 35 0.31 -29.28 -0.78
N LYS A 36 0.85 -30.36 -1.33
CA LYS A 36 0.20 -31.19 -2.34
C LYS A 36 -1.04 -31.91 -1.81
N SER A 37 -1.14 -32.11 -0.50
CA SER A 37 -2.35 -32.64 0.15
C SER A 37 -3.57 -31.75 -0.07
N VAL A 38 -3.36 -30.42 -0.15
CA VAL A 38 -4.41 -29.42 -0.39
C VAL A 38 -4.59 -29.16 -1.89
N ASN A 39 -3.47 -29.08 -2.64
CA ASN A 39 -3.48 -28.90 -4.09
C ASN A 39 -2.55 -29.91 -4.76
N PRO A 40 -3.07 -31.03 -5.31
CA PRO A 40 -2.26 -32.06 -5.95
C PRO A 40 -1.38 -31.57 -7.12
N ALA A 41 -1.79 -30.50 -7.81
CA ALA A 41 -1.03 -29.85 -8.87
C ALA A 41 0.06 -28.88 -8.35
N GLY A 42 0.08 -28.63 -7.04
CA GLY A 42 1.02 -27.75 -6.37
C GLY A 42 2.34 -28.42 -5.99
N VAL A 43 2.99 -27.88 -4.95
CA VAL A 43 4.30 -28.32 -4.46
C VAL A 43 4.26 -28.34 -2.93
N ASP A 44 4.88 -29.36 -2.30
CA ASP A 44 5.14 -29.35 -0.86
C ASP A 44 6.38 -28.50 -0.60
N VAL A 45 6.30 -27.58 0.37
CA VAL A 45 7.27 -26.47 0.48
C VAL A 45 8.14 -26.50 1.75
N ALA A 46 8.59 -25.35 2.27
CA ALA A 46 9.65 -25.22 3.26
C ALA A 46 9.48 -26.10 4.50
N ILE A 47 8.28 -26.23 5.05
CA ILE A 47 8.00 -27.12 6.20
C ILE A 47 8.17 -28.62 5.88
N HIS A 48 8.16 -28.98 4.59
CA HIS A 48 8.43 -30.32 4.05
C HIS A 48 9.85 -30.42 3.46
N GLY A 49 10.73 -29.44 3.71
CA GLY A 49 12.14 -29.44 3.29
C GLY A 49 12.43 -28.83 1.92
N ASN A 50 11.42 -28.37 1.18
CA ASN A 50 11.59 -27.82 -0.18
C ASN A 50 11.42 -26.30 -0.21
N TRP A 51 12.51 -25.58 -0.40
CA TRP A 51 12.57 -24.11 -0.33
C TRP A 51 12.35 -23.41 -1.69
N SER A 52 12.20 -24.17 -2.78
CA SER A 52 12.11 -23.62 -4.13
C SER A 52 10.94 -22.64 -4.29
N LEU A 53 9.76 -22.98 -3.74
CA LEU A 53 8.59 -22.09 -3.83
C LEU A 53 8.80 -20.83 -3.00
N LEU A 54 9.37 -20.92 -1.78
CA LEU A 54 9.63 -19.72 -0.98
C LEU A 54 10.55 -18.74 -1.70
N TYR A 55 11.63 -19.24 -2.32
CA TYR A 55 12.52 -18.40 -3.11
C TYR A 55 11.78 -17.73 -4.29
N ALA A 56 10.99 -18.51 -5.04
CA ALA A 56 10.20 -17.98 -6.15
C ALA A 56 9.20 -16.89 -5.69
N GLN A 57 8.55 -17.09 -4.53
CA GLN A 57 7.61 -16.11 -3.97
C GLN A 57 8.31 -14.83 -3.51
N LEU A 58 9.49 -14.92 -2.90
CA LEU A 58 10.28 -13.74 -2.52
C LEU A 58 10.72 -12.93 -3.73
N VAL A 59 11.21 -13.59 -4.78
CA VAL A 59 11.55 -12.93 -6.06
C VAL A 59 10.32 -12.28 -6.68
N THR A 60 9.16 -12.97 -6.64
CA THR A 60 7.89 -12.44 -7.16
C THR A 60 7.45 -11.20 -6.42
N VAL A 61 7.46 -11.20 -5.07
CA VAL A 61 7.11 -10.02 -4.26
C VAL A 61 8.01 -8.84 -4.59
N ALA A 62 9.33 -9.06 -4.68
CA ALA A 62 10.27 -8.01 -5.03
C ALA A 62 10.06 -7.47 -6.45
N ALA A 63 9.91 -8.36 -7.43
CA ALA A 63 9.73 -7.99 -8.84
C ALA A 63 8.41 -7.24 -9.07
N VAL A 64 7.30 -7.77 -8.55
CA VAL A 64 5.99 -7.13 -8.65
C VAL A 64 5.99 -5.81 -7.89
N GLY A 65 6.52 -5.76 -6.67
CA GLY A 65 6.62 -4.53 -5.88
C GLY A 65 7.43 -3.44 -6.57
N ALA A 66 8.58 -3.79 -7.16
CA ALA A 66 9.39 -2.85 -7.92
C ALA A 66 8.67 -2.38 -9.19
N PHE A 67 8.08 -3.31 -9.94
CA PHE A 67 7.35 -2.98 -11.17
C PHE A 67 6.16 -2.06 -10.90
N THR A 68 5.29 -2.39 -9.94
CA THR A 68 4.09 -1.61 -9.65
C THR A 68 4.44 -0.24 -9.08
N PHE A 69 5.43 -0.15 -8.19
CA PHE A 69 5.88 1.13 -7.64
C PHE A 69 6.47 2.04 -8.73
N VAL A 70 7.43 1.54 -9.52
CA VAL A 70 8.09 2.34 -10.55
C VAL A 70 7.12 2.76 -11.65
N SER A 71 6.31 1.82 -12.17
CA SER A 71 5.34 2.14 -13.23
C SER A 71 4.30 3.15 -12.75
N THR A 72 3.72 2.96 -11.57
CA THR A 72 2.73 3.89 -11.01
C THR A 72 3.36 5.25 -10.74
N TYR A 73 4.58 5.31 -10.20
CA TYR A 73 5.29 6.56 -9.97
C TYR A 73 5.53 7.35 -11.27
N VAL A 74 5.98 6.66 -12.33
CA VAL A 74 6.18 7.26 -13.65
C VAL A 74 4.86 7.78 -14.22
N ILE A 75 3.80 6.97 -14.17
CA ILE A 75 2.47 7.37 -14.66
C ILE A 75 1.98 8.59 -13.88
N ALA A 76 2.05 8.56 -12.54
CA ALA A 76 1.63 9.67 -11.70
C ALA A 76 2.39 10.96 -12.05
N LYS A 77 3.71 10.90 -12.22
CA LYS A 77 4.51 12.06 -12.62
C LYS A 77 4.17 12.60 -14.01
N VAL A 78 3.90 11.72 -14.97
CA VAL A 78 3.50 12.14 -16.32
C VAL A 78 2.12 12.79 -16.30
N VAL A 79 1.17 12.18 -15.60
CA VAL A 79 -0.20 12.72 -15.46
C VAL A 79 -0.17 14.06 -14.73
N ASP A 80 0.59 14.18 -13.65
CA ASP A 80 0.75 15.42 -12.88
C ASP A 80 1.35 16.55 -13.73
N LYS A 81 2.29 16.22 -14.63
CA LYS A 81 2.86 17.22 -15.55
C LYS A 81 1.88 17.72 -16.60
N ILE A 82 0.91 16.89 -17.01
CA ILE A 82 -0.05 17.24 -18.07
C ILE A 82 -1.29 17.94 -17.48
N PHE A 83 -1.78 17.44 -16.35
CA PHE A 83 -3.07 17.84 -15.78
C PHE A 83 -2.96 18.58 -14.45
N HIS A 84 -1.78 18.65 -13.83
CA HIS A 84 -1.56 19.30 -12.53
C HIS A 84 -2.58 18.86 -11.47
N PHE A 85 -2.76 17.54 -11.31
CA PHE A 85 -3.78 17.00 -10.40
C PHE A 85 -3.33 16.94 -8.94
N THR A 86 -2.04 17.17 -8.64
CA THR A 86 -1.56 17.27 -7.27
C THR A 86 -1.99 18.59 -6.65
N VAL A 87 -2.58 18.52 -5.46
CA VAL A 87 -2.99 19.69 -4.68
C VAL A 87 -1.79 20.39 -4.03
N THR A 88 -1.86 21.71 -3.96
CA THR A 88 -0.93 22.53 -3.19
C THR A 88 -1.18 22.35 -1.69
N GLU A 89 -0.19 22.72 -0.86
CA GLU A 89 -0.35 22.66 0.60
C GLU A 89 -1.49 23.56 1.08
N GLU A 90 -1.69 24.72 0.45
CA GLU A 90 -2.77 25.65 0.76
C GLU A 90 -4.14 25.03 0.47
N GLU A 91 -4.32 24.43 -0.72
CA GLU A 91 -5.54 23.70 -1.08
C GLU A 91 -5.79 22.51 -0.14
N GLN A 92 -4.73 21.83 0.29
CA GLN A 92 -4.83 20.71 1.24
C GLN A 92 -5.24 21.18 2.65
N GLN A 93 -4.80 22.36 3.10
CA GLN A 93 -5.21 22.94 4.40
C GLN A 93 -6.66 23.44 4.38
N ILE A 94 -7.11 24.01 3.26
CA ILE A 94 -8.50 24.48 3.09
C ILE A 94 -9.47 23.29 2.99
N GLY A 95 -9.00 22.18 2.40
CA GLY A 95 -9.81 21.00 2.09
C GLY A 95 -10.37 21.09 0.67
N LEU A 96 -10.23 19.98 -0.07
CA LEU A 96 -10.54 19.94 -1.51
C LEU A 96 -12.00 20.26 -1.83
N ASP A 97 -12.92 19.87 -0.94
CA ASP A 97 -14.35 20.15 -1.07
C ASP A 97 -14.64 21.65 -0.96
N ALA A 98 -14.04 22.32 0.02
CA ALA A 98 -14.19 23.76 0.22
C ALA A 98 -13.53 24.56 -0.92
N PHE A 99 -12.36 24.12 -1.39
CA PHE A 99 -11.63 24.77 -2.48
C PHE A 99 -12.37 24.68 -3.83
N HIS A 100 -12.91 23.51 -4.18
CA HIS A 100 -13.57 23.32 -5.48
C HIS A 100 -15.04 23.73 -5.53
N TYR A 101 -15.78 23.59 -4.42
CA TYR A 101 -17.24 23.77 -4.43
C TYR A 101 -17.74 24.92 -3.55
N GLY A 102 -16.85 25.61 -2.83
CA GLY A 102 -17.22 26.78 -2.01
C GLY A 102 -18.19 26.46 -0.86
N SER A 103 -18.45 25.18 -0.59
CA SER A 103 -19.23 24.76 0.57
C SER A 103 -18.29 24.72 1.77
N GLU A 104 -18.53 25.58 2.76
CA GLU A 104 -18.05 25.36 4.12
C GLU A 104 -18.69 24.07 4.62
N GLY A 105 -18.02 22.93 4.36
CA GLY A 105 -18.25 21.74 5.17
C GLY A 105 -17.92 22.18 6.59
N THR A 106 -18.95 22.27 7.43
CA THR A 106 -18.85 22.63 8.85
C THR A 106 -17.50 22.19 9.39
N GLN A 107 -16.66 23.14 9.79
CA GLN A 107 -15.48 22.80 10.58
C GLN A 107 -15.99 22.14 11.85
N GLU A 108 -16.09 20.81 11.85
CA GLU A 108 -16.00 20.09 13.11
C GLU A 108 -14.60 20.46 13.63
N PRO A 109 -14.50 21.14 14.78
CA PRO A 109 -13.21 21.52 15.30
C PRO A 109 -12.37 20.26 15.36
N ALA A 110 -11.15 20.30 14.82
CA ALA A 110 -10.21 19.20 14.87
C ALA A 110 -10.20 18.67 16.30
N VAL A 111 -10.87 17.53 16.53
CA VAL A 111 -10.81 16.86 17.81
C VAL A 111 -9.32 16.62 17.99
N PRO A 112 -8.68 17.15 19.05
CA PRO A 112 -7.30 16.82 19.29
C PRO A 112 -7.30 15.32 19.45
N VAL A 113 -6.75 14.60 18.47
CA VAL A 113 -6.47 13.17 18.58
C VAL A 113 -5.31 13.07 19.56
N LEU A 114 -5.72 13.20 20.81
CA LEU A 114 -5.14 12.75 22.05
C LEU A 114 -3.64 12.46 21.97
N ALA A 115 -2.90 13.40 22.53
CA ALA A 115 -1.92 13.05 23.53
C ALA A 115 -2.60 12.21 24.64
N SER A 116 -2.72 10.90 24.44
CA SER A 116 -2.78 9.91 25.52
C SER A 116 -2.44 8.51 25.02
N HIS A 117 -1.35 7.99 25.60
CA HIS A 117 -0.77 6.62 25.53
C HIS A 117 0.28 6.33 24.44
#